data_AF-A0A9Q3XE91-F1
#
_entry.id   AF-A0A9Q3XE91-F1
#
_cell.length_a   1.000
_cell.length_b   1.000
_cell.length_c   1.000
_cell.angle_alpha   90.00
_cell.angle_beta   90.00
_cell.angle_gamma   90.00
#
_symmetry.space_group_name_H-M   'P 1'
#
loop_
_entity.id
_entity.type
_entity.pdbx_description
1 polymer ?
#
loop_
_entity_poly.entity_id
_entity_poly.type
_entity_poly.pdbx_seq_one_letter_code
_entity_poly.pdbx_strand_id
1 'polypeptide(L)'
;MKSLFAKLAVILALASPTAAMAQVQTNDPAGSGPIVNALGWLQGTLLGNVATAVAVMAVAAVGFMMLTGRLNWRFGATVIIGVFILFGAASIVAGIQQVAA
;
A
#
# COMPACT_ATOMS: atom_id res chain seq x y z
N MET A 1 5.25 38.05 29.50
CA MET A 1 4.57 37.90 28.19
C MET A 1 5.33 37.01 27.19
N LYS A 2 6.66 37.16 27.02
CA LYS A 2 7.47 36.29 26.13
C LYS A 2 7.40 34.78 26.43
N SER A 3 7.29 34.40 27.71
CA SER A 3 7.16 32.99 28.13
C SER A 3 5.81 32.36 27.79
N LEU A 4 4.75 33.15 27.62
CA LEU A 4 3.42 32.65 27.24
C LEU A 4 3.37 32.33 25.75
N PHE A 5 3.98 33.20 24.92
CA PHE A 5 4.16 32.94 23.49
C PHE A 5 5.03 31.72 23.21
N ALA A 6 6.10 31.51 23.99
CA ALA A 6 6.94 30.31 23.87
C ALA A 6 6.16 29.03 24.18
N LYS A 7 5.32 29.02 25.22
CA LYS A 7 4.48 27.87 25.57
C LYS A 7 3.42 27.60 24.50
N LEU A 8 2.81 28.64 23.93
CA LEU A 8 1.81 28.51 22.87
C LEU A 8 2.43 27.95 21.58
N ALA A 9 3.65 28.37 21.24
CA ALA A 9 4.38 27.87 20.08
C ALA A 9 4.75 26.38 20.22
N VAL A 10 5.12 25.92 21.42
CA VAL A 10 5.39 24.51 21.71
C VAL A 10 4.12 23.66 21.58
N ILE A 11 2.99 24.15 22.09
CA ILE A 11 1.69 23.46 21.97
C ILE A 11 1.27 23.34 20.51
N LEU A 12 1.47 24.39 19.71
CA LEU A 12 1.14 24.38 18.28
C LEU A 12 2.06 23.45 17.47
N ALA A 13 3.34 23.33 17.87
CA ALA A 13 4.28 22.38 17.28
C ALA A 13 3.92 20.91 17.62
N LEU A 14 3.41 20.65 18.82
CA LEU A 14 2.91 19.33 19.24
C LEU A 14 1.58 18.94 18.57
N ALA A 15 0.78 19.93 18.15
CA ALA A 15 -0.46 19.72 17.41
C ALA A 15 -0.25 19.56 15.89
N SER A 16 1.00 19.65 15.41
CA SER A 16 1.33 19.49 14.00
C SER A 16 1.29 18.01 13.62
N PRO A 17 0.53 17.59 12.59
CA PRO A 17 0.48 16.19 12.12
C PRO A 17 1.84 15.68 11.59
N THR A 18 2.83 16.56 11.42
CA THR A 18 4.22 16.19 11.12
C THR A 18 4.89 15.37 12.23
N ALA A 19 4.48 15.52 13.50
CA ALA A 19 5.00 14.68 14.58
C ALA A 19 4.50 13.22 14.49
N ALA A 20 3.28 13.01 13.96
CA ALA A 20 2.71 11.68 13.75
C ALA A 20 3.40 10.93 12.58
N MET A 21 3.87 11.66 11.57
CA MET A 21 4.60 11.08 10.43
C MET A 21 6.04 10.66 10.79
N ALA A 22 6.61 11.20 11.88
CA ALA A 22 7.93 10.81 12.39
C ALA A 22 7.90 9.53 13.26
N GLN A 23 6.71 9.10 13.71
CA GLN A 23 6.55 7.90 14.54
C GLN A 23 6.37 6.60 13.74
N VAL A 24 6.44 6.66 12.41
CA VAL A 24 6.76 5.49 11.58
C VAL A 24 8.28 5.23 11.62
N GLN A 25 8.85 5.27 12.82
CA GLN A 25 10.16 4.74 13.08
C GLN A 25 9.92 3.33 13.57
N THR A 26 9.92 2.38 12.63
CA THR A 26 9.97 0.95 12.89
C THR A 26 11.00 0.74 14.01
N ASN A 27 10.56 0.28 15.18
CA ASN A 27 11.42 -0.01 16.31
C ASN A 27 12.22 -1.28 15.99
N ASP A 28 13.12 -1.17 15.03
CA ASP A 28 13.98 -2.24 14.60
C ASP A 28 15.10 -2.40 15.63
N PRO A 29 15.31 -3.60 16.19
CA PRO A 29 16.40 -3.86 17.12
C PRO A 29 17.75 -3.38 16.54
N ALA A 30 18.65 -2.87 17.39
CA ALA A 30 19.96 -2.39 16.93
C ALA A 30 20.70 -3.49 16.13
N GLY A 31 21.08 -3.19 14.89
CA GLY A 31 21.70 -4.16 13.96
C GLY A 31 20.75 -4.81 12.96
N SER A 32 19.44 -4.56 13.03
CA SER A 32 18.44 -5.13 12.10
C SER A 32 18.44 -4.46 10.72
N GLY A 33 19.15 -3.35 10.53
CA GLY A 33 19.18 -2.56 9.29
C GLY A 33 19.31 -3.41 8.00
N PRO A 34 20.25 -4.38 7.92
CA PRO A 34 20.37 -5.25 6.76
C PRO A 34 19.19 -6.21 6.56
N ILE A 35 18.63 -6.78 7.65
CA ILE A 35 17.48 -7.69 7.59
C ILE A 35 16.24 -6.92 7.13
N VAL A 36 15.98 -5.75 7.72
CA VAL A 36 14.82 -4.92 7.41
C VAL A 36 14.91 -4.40 5.97
N ASN A 37 16.11 -4.04 5.51
CA ASN A 37 16.32 -3.63 4.13
C ASN A 37 16.14 -4.80 3.14
N ALA A 38 16.57 -6.01 3.50
CA ALA A 38 16.35 -7.20 2.70
C ALA A 38 14.85 -7.58 2.63
N LEU A 39 14.13 -7.50 3.75
CA LEU A 39 12.69 -7.71 3.81
C LEU A 39 11.93 -6.65 3.01
N GLY A 40 12.36 -5.37 3.08
CA GLY A 40 11.80 -4.30 2.25
C GLY A 40 12.04 -4.51 0.76
N TRP A 41 13.20 -5.04 0.37
CA TRP A 41 13.48 -5.39 -1.04
C TRP A 41 12.63 -6.58 -1.51
N LEU A 42 12.50 -7.63 -0.70
CA LEU A 42 11.60 -8.75 -0.95
C LEU A 42 10.14 -8.29 -1.06
N GLN A 43 9.70 -7.40 -0.17
CA GLN A 43 8.37 -6.81 -0.23
C GLN A 43 8.17 -6.02 -1.53
N GLY A 44 9.13 -5.17 -1.91
CA GLY A 44 9.06 -4.36 -3.13
C GLY A 44 9.05 -5.20 -4.40
N THR A 45 9.84 -6.28 -4.46
CA THR A 45 9.86 -7.18 -5.62
C THR A 45 8.57 -8.00 -5.70
N LEU A 46 8.12 -8.59 -4.59
CA LEU A 46 6.94 -9.46 -4.55
C LEU A 46 5.62 -8.70 -4.68
N LEU A 47 5.49 -7.51 -4.08
CA LEU A 47 4.26 -6.71 -4.13
C LEU A 47 4.24 -5.69 -5.27
N GLY A 48 5.41 -5.27 -5.78
CA GLY A 48 5.51 -4.25 -6.83
C GLY A 48 5.64 -4.88 -8.22
N ASN A 49 6.87 -5.14 -8.65
CA ASN A 49 7.17 -5.49 -10.03
C ASN A 49 6.68 -6.89 -10.43
N VAL A 50 6.85 -7.89 -9.56
CA VAL A 50 6.44 -9.27 -9.87
C VAL A 50 4.92 -9.40 -9.87
N ALA A 51 4.25 -8.84 -8.86
CA ALA A 51 2.80 -8.84 -8.80
C ALA A 51 2.18 -8.20 -10.05
N THR A 52 2.61 -6.97 -10.39
CA THR A 52 2.09 -6.26 -11.56
C THR A 52 2.35 -7.01 -12.87
N ALA A 53 3.51 -7.63 -13.03
CA ALA A 53 3.80 -8.46 -14.22
C ALA A 53 2.84 -9.66 -14.34
N VAL A 54 2.61 -10.40 -13.26
CA VAL A 54 1.66 -11.54 -13.25
C VAL A 54 0.24 -11.09 -13.59
N ALA A 55 -0.18 -9.94 -13.06
CA ALA A 55 -1.49 -9.38 -13.35
C ALA A 55 -1.68 -9.02 -14.82
N VAL A 56 -0.67 -8.37 -15.42
CA VAL A 56 -0.68 -8.03 -16.84
C VAL A 56 -0.75 -9.29 -17.70
N MET A 57 0.01 -10.34 -17.34
CA MET A 57 -0.06 -11.63 -18.06
C MET A 57 -1.43 -12.27 -17.97
N ALA A 58 -2.08 -12.22 -16.79
CA ALA A 58 -3.44 -12.74 -16.61
C ALA A 58 -4.45 -11.97 -17.47
N VAL A 59 -4.38 -10.63 -17.49
CA VAL A 59 -5.27 -9.79 -18.31
C VAL A 59 -5.05 -10.05 -19.80
N ALA A 60 -3.79 -10.18 -20.25
CA ALA A 60 -3.46 -10.49 -21.63
C ALA A 60 -4.00 -11.88 -22.05
N ALA A 61 -3.84 -12.90 -21.21
CA ALA A 61 -4.36 -14.24 -21.46
C ALA A 61 -5.90 -14.25 -21.58
N VAL A 62 -6.60 -13.47 -20.75
CA VAL A 62 -8.06 -13.28 -20.86
C VAL A 62 -8.42 -12.63 -22.20
N GLY A 63 -7.69 -11.59 -22.61
CA GLY A 63 -7.89 -10.94 -23.91
C GLY A 63 -7.74 -11.92 -25.07
N PHE A 64 -6.70 -12.75 -25.06
CA PHE A 64 -6.52 -13.81 -26.06
C PHE A 64 -7.66 -14.83 -26.05
N MET A 65 -8.12 -15.26 -24.87
CA MET A 65 -9.24 -16.20 -24.79
C MET A 65 -10.57 -15.58 -25.23
N MET A 66 -10.79 -14.27 -25.02
CA MET A 66 -11.98 -13.56 -25.52
C MET A 66 -12.02 -13.51 -27.05
N LEU A 67 -10.87 -13.39 -27.73
CA LEU A 67 -10.80 -13.45 -29.20
C LEU A 67 -11.19 -14.81 -29.76
N THR A 68 -11.14 -15.88 -28.98
CA THR A 68 -11.61 -17.21 -29.43
C THR A 68 -13.13 -17.32 -29.52
N GLY A 69 -13.88 -16.27 -29.13
CA GLY A 69 -15.33 -16.13 -29.33
C GLY A 69 -16.22 -17.05 -28.49
N ARG A 70 -15.63 -18.05 -27.83
CA ARG A 70 -16.33 -19.09 -27.04
C ARG A 70 -16.12 -18.98 -25.53
N LEU A 71 -15.40 -17.95 -25.07
CA LEU A 71 -15.19 -17.71 -23.65
C LEU A 71 -16.42 -17.05 -23.02
N ASN A 72 -16.87 -17.58 -21.89
CA ASN A 72 -17.90 -16.97 -21.06
C ASN A 72 -17.43 -15.58 -20.63
N TRP A 73 -18.07 -14.51 -21.11
CA TRP A 73 -17.76 -13.13 -20.71
C TRP A 73 -17.68 -12.95 -19.18
N ARG A 74 -18.52 -13.69 -18.45
CA ARG A 74 -18.51 -13.77 -16.97
C ARG A 74 -17.14 -14.17 -16.42
N PHE A 75 -16.46 -15.14 -17.04
CA PHE A 75 -15.13 -15.58 -16.63
C PHE A 75 -14.11 -14.46 -16.78
N GLY A 76 -14.15 -13.75 -17.92
CA GLY A 76 -13.31 -12.58 -18.14
C GLY A 76 -13.52 -11.49 -17.09
N ALA A 77 -14.78 -11.16 -16.79
CA ALA A 77 -15.12 -10.20 -15.75
C ALA A 77 -14.62 -10.62 -14.37
N THR A 78 -14.74 -11.90 -13.99
CA THR A 78 -14.24 -12.41 -12.71
C THR A 78 -12.72 -12.24 -12.57
N VAL A 79 -11.95 -12.47 -13.64
CA VAL A 79 -10.49 -12.27 -13.61
C VAL A 79 -10.14 -10.79 -13.40
N ILE A 80 -10.78 -9.88 -14.13
CA ILE A 80 -10.55 -8.43 -13.98
C ILE A 80 -10.88 -7.96 -12.55
N ILE A 81 -12.00 -8.40 -11.99
CA ILE A 81 -12.38 -8.10 -10.60
C ILE A 81 -11.34 -8.66 -9.62
N GLY A 82 -10.84 -9.88 -9.86
CA GLY A 82 -9.79 -10.48 -9.04
C GLY A 82 -8.50 -9.66 -9.03
N VAL A 83 -8.06 -9.18 -10.21
CA VAL A 83 -6.90 -8.29 -10.34
C VAL A 83 -7.13 -7.01 -9.54
N PHE A 84 -8.30 -6.38 -9.67
CA PHE A 84 -8.64 -5.17 -8.90
C PHE A 84 -8.52 -5.39 -7.38
N ILE A 85 -9.03 -6.50 -6.86
CA ILE A 85 -8.97 -6.78 -5.42
C ILE A 85 -7.51 -7.01 -4.97
N LEU A 86 -6.69 -7.71 -5.76
CA LEU A 86 -5.29 -7.99 -5.42
C LEU A 86 -4.46 -6.70 -5.25
N PHE A 87 -4.58 -5.74 -6.18
CA PHE A 87 -3.83 -4.47 -6.11
C PHE A 87 -4.53 -3.40 -5.28
N GLY A 88 -5.85 -3.43 -5.21
CA GLY A 88 -6.66 -2.46 -4.45
C GLY A 88 -6.71 -2.74 -2.96
N ALA A 89 -6.28 -3.93 -2.49
CA ALA A 89 -6.39 -4.36 -1.10
C ALA A 89 -5.80 -3.35 -0.10
N ALA A 90 -4.62 -2.79 -0.36
CA ALA A 90 -3.98 -1.83 0.54
C ALA A 90 -4.83 -0.55 0.73
N SER A 91 -5.38 -0.01 -0.36
CA SER A 91 -6.25 1.18 -0.33
C SER A 91 -7.57 0.90 0.37
N ILE A 92 -8.14 -0.29 0.17
CA ILE A 92 -9.38 -0.72 0.85
C ILE A 92 -9.15 -0.80 2.36
N VAL A 93 -8.06 -1.46 2.77
CA VAL A 93 -7.70 -1.60 4.20
C VAL A 93 -7.43 -0.23 4.82
N ALA A 94 -6.68 0.64 4.15
CA ALA A 94 -6.42 1.99 4.63
C ALA A 94 -7.71 2.81 4.80
N GLY A 95 -8.64 2.71 3.86
CA GLY A 95 -9.96 3.38 3.97
C GLY A 95 -10.78 2.89 5.15
N ILE A 96 -10.78 1.58 5.43
CA ILE A 96 -11.48 1.01 6.58
C ILE A 96 -10.86 1.48 7.90
N GLN A 97 -9.52 1.50 7.98
CA GLN A 97 -8.81 1.96 9.17
C GLN A 97 -9.09 3.43 9.49
N GLN A 98 -9.24 4.29 8.48
CA GLN A 98 -9.58 5.70 8.67
C GLN A 98 -10.99 5.92 9.24
N VAL A 99 -11.93 5.03 8.95
CA VAL A 99 -13.30 5.09 9.50
C VAL A 99 -13.39 4.48 10.89
N ALA A 100 -12.50 3.54 11.21
CA ALA A 100 -12.43 2.87 12.51
C ALA A 100 -11.68 3.67 13.59
N ALA A 101 -10.89 4.67 13.19
CA ALA A 101 -10.17 5.60 14.06
C ALA A 101 -11.05 6.80 14.44
#